data_AF-A0AAW6RIB6-F1
#
_entry.id   AF-A0AAW6RIB6-F1
#
_cell.length_a   1.000
_cell.length_b   1.000
_cell.length_c   1.000
_cell.angle_alpha   90.00
_cell.angle_beta   90.00
_cell.angle_gamma   90.00
#
_symmetry.space_group_name_H-M   'P 1'
#
loop_
_entity.id
_entity.type
_entity.pdbx_description
1 polymer ?
#
loop_
_entity_poly.entity_id
_entity_poly.type
_entity_poly.pdbx_seq_one_letter_code
_entity_poly.pdbx_strand_id
1 'polypeptide(L)'
;MSARLSASRFPACDLAHEHGVLLRQWAGAQQRISDMAAAHARRCAALETELMRQRARWVIATTRLLWGLGWPGLTPLPGPARKAASPRGGMPPLRSVQDVLCQTGCASHGHAWLDEASGDCRLNGQPCARQKSADRNGQDAEQSMSREQETPAQISSSIHSNMS
;
A
#
# COMPACT_ATOMS: atom_id res chain seq x y z
N MET A 1 47.76 -22.03 -64.74
CA MET A 1 46.71 -21.99 -63.71
C MET A 1 45.69 -20.93 -64.09
N SER A 2 44.48 -21.33 -64.49
CA SER A 2 43.34 -20.40 -64.61
C SER A 2 42.07 -21.23 -64.46
N ALA A 3 41.47 -21.12 -63.28
CA ALA A 3 40.19 -21.71 -62.97
C ALA A 3 39.12 -20.97 -63.79
N ARG A 4 38.43 -21.69 -64.67
CA ARG A 4 37.24 -21.18 -65.34
C ARG A 4 36.17 -21.01 -64.26
N LEU A 5 35.84 -19.76 -63.95
CA LEU A 5 34.61 -19.42 -63.25
C LEU A 5 33.46 -19.94 -64.10
N SER A 6 32.80 -20.99 -63.60
CA SER A 6 31.60 -21.55 -64.21
C SER A 6 30.50 -20.50 -64.11
N ALA A 7 30.34 -19.73 -65.19
CA ALA A 7 29.25 -18.76 -65.30
C ALA A 7 27.95 -19.56 -65.44
N SER A 8 27.21 -19.66 -64.34
CA SER A 8 25.86 -20.22 -64.30
C SER A 8 24.96 -19.42 -65.25
N ARG A 9 24.71 -20.00 -66.43
CA ARG A 9 23.97 -19.36 -67.53
C ARG A 9 22.50 -19.78 -67.43
N PHE A 10 21.81 -19.33 -66.39
CA PHE A 10 20.36 -19.53 -66.30
C PHE A 10 19.67 -18.57 -67.27
N PRO A 11 18.81 -19.05 -68.18
CA PRO A 11 18.03 -18.16 -69.04
C PRO A 11 17.08 -17.32 -68.16
N ALA A 12 16.93 -16.03 -68.47
CA ALA A 12 16.21 -15.08 -67.61
C ALA A 12 14.76 -15.50 -67.27
N CYS A 13 14.10 -16.27 -68.15
CA CYS A 13 12.77 -16.83 -67.92
C CYS A 13 12.75 -17.87 -66.78
N ASP A 14 13.80 -18.67 -66.65
CA ASP A 14 13.96 -19.71 -65.64
C ASP A 14 14.19 -19.09 -64.26
N LEU A 15 15.05 -18.07 -64.19
CA LEU A 15 15.28 -17.31 -62.94
C LEU A 15 14.01 -16.60 -62.46
N ALA A 16 13.24 -15.98 -63.37
CA ALA A 16 11.98 -15.33 -63.02
C ALA A 16 10.93 -16.34 -62.50
N HIS A 17 10.90 -17.54 -63.08
CA HIS A 17 10.03 -18.63 -62.64
C HIS A 17 10.38 -19.08 -61.21
N GLU A 18 11.65 -19.41 -60.95
CA GLU A 18 12.14 -19.84 -59.64
C GLU A 18 11.94 -18.75 -58.57
N HIS A 19 12.21 -17.49 -58.91
CA HIS A 19 11.94 -16.37 -58.02
C HIS A 19 10.46 -16.26 -57.66
N GLY A 20 9.56 -16.46 -58.64
CA GLY A 20 8.13 -16.50 -58.39
C GLY A 20 7.70 -17.64 -57.48
N VAL A 21 8.31 -18.82 -57.62
CA VAL A 21 8.06 -19.96 -56.71
C VAL A 21 8.50 -19.63 -55.29
N LEU A 22 9.71 -19.09 -55.11
CA LEU A 22 10.23 -18.69 -53.80
C LEU A 22 9.38 -17.62 -53.13
N LEU A 23 8.94 -16.59 -53.88
CA LEU A 23 8.07 -15.55 -53.34
C LEU A 23 6.73 -16.11 -52.84
N ARG A 24 6.14 -17.06 -53.56
CA ARG A 24 4.90 -17.73 -53.11
C ARG A 24 5.12 -18.55 -51.84
N GLN A 25 6.23 -19.29 -51.77
CA GLN A 25 6.58 -20.05 -50.57
C GLN A 25 6.83 -19.14 -49.37
N TRP A 26 7.56 -18.04 -49.58
CA TRP A 26 7.84 -17.05 -48.56
C TRP A 26 6.57 -16.34 -48.09
N ALA A 27 5.71 -15.90 -49.00
CA ALA A 27 4.42 -15.31 -48.65
C ALA A 27 3.55 -16.28 -47.82
N GLY A 28 3.54 -17.57 -48.18
CA GLY A 28 2.86 -18.60 -47.41
C GLY A 28 3.46 -18.78 -46.00
N ALA A 29 4.79 -18.73 -45.87
CA ALA A 29 5.46 -18.77 -44.57
C ALA A 29 5.18 -17.53 -43.73
N GLN A 30 5.23 -16.33 -44.34
CA GLN A 30 4.91 -15.07 -43.71
C GLN A 30 3.48 -15.06 -43.19
N GLN A 31 2.50 -15.51 -44.00
CA GLN A 31 1.11 -15.59 -43.59
C GLN A 31 0.93 -16.48 -42.35
N ARG A 32 1.54 -17.66 -42.32
CA ARG A 32 1.45 -18.56 -41.15
C ARG A 32 2.03 -17.92 -39.89
N ILE A 33 3.15 -17.20 -40.00
CA ILE A 33 3.76 -16.50 -38.87
C ILE A 33 2.85 -15.36 -38.40
N SER A 34 2.29 -14.58 -39.33
CA SER A 34 1.34 -13.52 -39.03
C SER A 34 0.08 -14.06 -38.33
N ASP A 35 -0.46 -15.18 -38.80
CA ASP A 35 -1.62 -15.84 -38.20
C ASP A 35 -1.33 -16.34 -36.79
N MET A 36 -0.15 -16.95 -36.60
CA MET A 36 0.32 -17.42 -35.30
C MET A 36 0.50 -16.24 -34.33
N ALA A 37 1.15 -15.16 -34.78
CA ALA A 37 1.34 -13.94 -33.98
C ALA A 37 -0.01 -13.32 -33.58
N ALA A 38 -0.96 -13.22 -34.52
CA ALA A 38 -2.30 -12.72 -34.23
C ALA A 38 -3.05 -13.63 -33.24
N ALA A 39 -2.91 -14.95 -33.35
CA ALA A 39 -3.49 -15.89 -32.40
C ALA A 39 -2.87 -15.79 -31.01
N HIS A 40 -1.57 -15.53 -30.89
CA HIS A 40 -0.91 -15.27 -29.62
C HIS A 40 -1.36 -13.95 -29.01
N ALA A 41 -1.42 -12.88 -29.80
CA ALA A 41 -1.91 -11.57 -29.32
C ALA A 41 -3.33 -11.66 -28.74
N ARG A 42 -4.23 -12.39 -29.42
CA ARG A 42 -5.59 -12.65 -28.89
C ARG A 42 -5.57 -13.42 -27.57
N ARG A 43 -4.71 -14.43 -27.44
CA ARG A 43 -4.57 -15.20 -26.20
C ARG A 43 -4.00 -14.35 -25.06
N CYS A 44 -2.99 -13.51 -25.32
CA CYS A 44 -2.47 -12.57 -24.33
C CYS A 44 -3.56 -11.61 -23.84
N ALA A 45 -4.30 -10.98 -24.75
CA ALA A 45 -5.38 -10.05 -24.39
C ALA A 45 -6.49 -10.74 -23.55
N ALA A 46 -6.84 -11.99 -23.87
CA ALA A 46 -7.81 -12.76 -23.11
C ALA A 46 -7.31 -13.07 -21.69
N LEU A 47 -6.06 -13.50 -21.55
CA LEU A 47 -5.44 -13.79 -20.25
C LEU A 47 -5.26 -12.52 -19.41
N GLU A 48 -4.86 -11.41 -20.03
CA GLU A 48 -4.77 -10.11 -19.36
C GLU A 48 -6.12 -9.67 -18.82
N THR A 49 -7.20 -9.85 -19.58
CA THR A 49 -8.56 -9.56 -19.12
C THR A 49 -8.94 -10.40 -17.91
N GLU A 50 -8.66 -11.70 -17.94
CA GLU A 50 -8.96 -12.59 -16.82
C GLU A 50 -8.12 -12.25 -15.58
N LEU A 51 -6.84 -11.94 -15.78
CA LEU A 51 -5.94 -11.49 -14.72
C LEU A 51 -6.50 -10.20 -14.06
N MET A 52 -6.94 -9.22 -14.84
CA MET A 52 -7.54 -8.00 -14.29
C MET A 52 -8.82 -8.27 -13.49
N ARG A 53 -9.67 -9.19 -13.95
CA ARG A 53 -10.86 -9.62 -13.19
C ARG A 53 -10.47 -10.27 -11.87
N GLN A 54 -9.47 -11.15 -11.87
CA GLN A 54 -8.99 -11.81 -10.67
C GLN A 54 -8.36 -10.81 -9.69
N ARG A 55 -7.55 -9.88 -10.18
CA ARG A 55 -7.00 -8.78 -9.37
C ARG A 55 -8.11 -7.93 -8.76
N ALA A 56 -9.13 -7.55 -9.53
CA ALA A 56 -10.26 -6.80 -9.02
C ALA A 56 -11.00 -7.56 -7.90
N ARG A 57 -11.24 -8.87 -8.07
CA ARG A 57 -11.85 -9.72 -7.04
C ARG A 57 -11.02 -9.75 -5.76
N TRP A 58 -9.70 -9.87 -5.88
CA TRP A 58 -8.79 -9.83 -4.74
C TRP A 58 -8.78 -8.47 -4.03
N VAL A 59 -8.72 -7.36 -4.78
CA VAL A 59 -8.79 -6.01 -4.20
C VAL A 59 -10.08 -5.86 -3.40
N ILE A 60 -11.23 -6.19 -3.99
CA ILE A 60 -12.52 -6.12 -3.32
C ILE A 60 -12.53 -6.98 -2.05
N ALA A 61 -12.04 -8.22 -2.12
CA ALA A 61 -12.03 -9.13 -0.99
C ALA A 61 -11.16 -8.63 0.16
N THR A 62 -9.95 -8.18 -0.15
CA THR A 62 -9.00 -7.64 0.83
C THR A 62 -9.52 -6.34 1.44
N THR A 63 -10.08 -5.43 0.64
CA THR A 63 -10.70 -4.20 1.15
C THR A 63 -11.84 -4.56 2.11
N ARG A 64 -12.74 -5.48 1.74
CA ARG A 64 -13.81 -5.90 2.65
C ARG A 64 -13.29 -6.47 3.97
N LEU A 65 -12.24 -7.29 3.91
CA LEU A 65 -11.65 -7.89 5.09
C LEU A 65 -11.01 -6.84 6.00
N LEU A 66 -10.28 -5.88 5.44
CA LEU A 66 -9.68 -4.77 6.18
C LEU A 66 -10.75 -3.91 6.88
N TRP A 67 -11.91 -3.74 6.24
CA TRP A 67 -13.03 -2.97 6.77
C TRP A 67 -13.95 -3.80 7.70
N GLY A 68 -13.59 -5.03 8.04
CA GLY A 68 -14.36 -5.89 8.94
C GLY A 68 -15.67 -6.43 8.34
N LEU A 69 -15.89 -6.27 7.04
CA LEU A 69 -17.08 -6.78 6.33
C LEU A 69 -17.00 -8.28 5.97
N GLY A 70 -15.90 -8.93 6.36
CA GLY A 70 -15.63 -10.33 6.07
C GLY A 70 -15.26 -10.62 4.61
N TRP A 71 -14.91 -11.87 4.33
CA TRP A 71 -14.54 -12.32 2.99
C TRP A 71 -15.78 -12.40 2.07
N PRO A 72 -15.73 -11.92 0.81
CA PRO A 72 -16.87 -11.99 -0.09
C PRO A 72 -17.26 -13.43 -0.41
N GLY A 73 -18.56 -13.73 -0.33
CA GLY A 73 -19.12 -15.08 -0.54
C GLY A 73 -19.09 -15.98 0.69
N LEU A 74 -18.44 -15.55 1.78
CA LEU A 74 -18.62 -16.15 3.09
C LEU A 74 -19.51 -15.21 3.90
N THR A 75 -20.64 -15.71 4.38
CA THR A 75 -21.39 -15.00 5.42
C THR A 75 -20.43 -14.75 6.58
N PRO A 76 -20.26 -13.50 7.05
CA PRO A 76 -19.51 -13.26 8.27
C PRO A 76 -20.12 -14.13 9.34
N LEU A 77 -19.39 -15.15 9.80
CA LEU A 77 -19.82 -15.93 10.94
C LEU A 77 -19.99 -14.90 12.06
N PRO A 78 -21.11 -14.89 12.81
CA PRO A 78 -21.17 -14.09 14.02
C PRO A 78 -19.95 -14.52 14.83
N GLY A 79 -18.95 -13.65 14.92
CA GLY A 79 -17.80 -13.92 15.77
C GLY A 79 -18.36 -14.26 17.14
N PRO A 80 -17.78 -15.24 17.88
CA PRO A 80 -18.18 -15.44 19.26
C PRO A 80 -18.17 -14.06 19.88
N ALA A 81 -19.32 -13.61 20.39
CA ALA A 81 -19.45 -12.30 21.00
C ALA A 81 -18.21 -12.18 21.86
N ARG A 82 -17.26 -11.31 21.46
CA ARG A 82 -16.04 -11.12 22.23
C ARG A 82 -16.61 -10.63 23.54
N LYS A 83 -16.77 -11.53 24.51
CA LYS A 83 -17.10 -11.17 25.88
C LYS A 83 -16.05 -10.14 26.16
N ALA A 84 -16.48 -8.89 26.28
CA ALA A 84 -15.58 -7.77 26.48
C ALA A 84 -14.63 -8.23 27.57
N ALA A 85 -13.38 -8.52 27.18
CA ALA A 85 -12.38 -8.90 28.14
C ALA A 85 -12.38 -7.73 29.10
N SER A 86 -12.80 -7.96 30.34
CA SER A 86 -12.79 -6.94 31.37
C SER A 86 -11.37 -6.37 31.37
N PRO A 87 -11.19 -5.07 31.05
CA PRO A 87 -9.85 -4.53 30.88
C PRO A 87 -9.22 -4.39 32.26
N ARG A 88 -8.60 -5.48 32.73
CA ARG A 88 -7.60 -5.42 33.79
C ARG A 88 -6.31 -4.93 33.14
N GLY A 89 -6.19 -3.60 33.07
CA GLY A 89 -5.09 -2.88 32.44
C GLY A 89 -5.62 -1.66 31.72
N GLY A 90 -5.83 -0.58 32.47
CA GLY A 90 -6.40 0.68 31.98
C GLY A 90 -5.46 1.37 31.00
N MET A 91 -5.61 1.08 29.71
CA MET A 91 -5.40 2.14 28.72
C MET A 91 -6.52 3.17 28.91
N PRO A 92 -6.22 4.47 28.84
CA PRO A 92 -7.28 5.47 28.84
C PRO A 92 -8.28 5.14 27.74
N PRO A 93 -9.58 5.37 27.97
CA PRO A 93 -10.60 5.09 26.96
C PRO A 93 -10.18 5.76 25.65
N LEU A 94 -10.12 4.98 24.57
CA LEU A 94 -9.88 5.52 23.24
C LEU A 94 -10.97 6.56 23.00
N ARG A 95 -10.57 7.79 22.67
CA ARG A 95 -11.50 8.86 22.33
C ARG A 95 -12.47 8.35 21.27
N SER A 96 -13.75 8.70 21.42
CA SER A 96 -14.73 8.31 20.41
C SER A 96 -14.34 8.95 19.07
N VAL A 97 -14.73 8.31 17.95
CA VAL A 97 -14.50 8.88 16.62
C VAL A 97 -15.12 10.29 16.51
N GLN A 98 -16.27 10.50 17.18
CA GLN A 98 -16.93 11.81 17.23
C GLN A 98 -16.06 12.86 17.93
N ASP A 99 -15.38 12.50 19.03
CA ASP A 99 -14.47 13.42 19.73
C ASP A 99 -13.26 13.81 18.88
N VAL A 100 -12.68 12.86 18.13
CA VAL A 100 -11.55 13.12 17.23
C VAL A 100 -11.97 13.98 16.03
N LEU A 101 -13.16 13.74 15.48
CA LEU A 101 -13.72 14.56 14.40
C LEU A 101 -14.01 15.98 14.87
N CYS A 102 -14.62 16.14 16.05
CA CYS A 102 -14.82 17.45 16.65
C CYS A 102 -13.49 18.16 16.92
N GLN A 103 -12.51 17.47 17.54
CA GLN A 103 -11.19 18.04 17.82
C GLN A 103 -10.48 18.54 16.55
N THR A 104 -10.50 17.75 15.47
CA THR A 104 -9.86 18.12 14.20
C THR A 104 -10.61 19.22 13.46
N GLY A 105 -11.95 19.22 13.49
CA GLY A 105 -12.78 20.31 12.97
C GLY A 105 -12.53 21.63 13.73
N CYS A 106 -12.50 21.57 15.06
CA CYS A 106 -12.22 22.72 15.93
C CYS A 106 -10.83 23.34 15.68
N ALA A 107 -9.82 22.51 15.44
CA ALA A 107 -8.45 22.97 15.17
C ALA A 107 -8.28 23.64 13.79
N SER A 108 -9.11 23.30 12.81
CA SER A 108 -8.96 23.70 11.40
C SER A 108 -9.83 24.90 10.98
N HIS A 109 -10.06 25.86 11.89
CA HIS A 109 -10.99 27.00 11.69
C HIS A 109 -12.45 26.53 11.53
N GLY A 110 -12.92 25.75 12.52
CA GLY A 110 -14.15 24.94 12.52
C GLY A 110 -15.51 25.63 12.39
N HIS A 111 -15.69 26.64 11.54
CA HIS A 111 -16.98 27.32 11.33
C HIS A 111 -18.13 26.38 10.96
N ALA A 112 -17.86 25.31 10.19
CA ALA A 112 -18.89 24.31 9.87
C ALA A 112 -19.21 23.36 11.04
N TRP A 113 -18.29 23.22 11.99
CA TRP A 113 -18.33 22.27 13.10
C TRP A 113 -18.73 22.91 14.43
N LEU A 114 -18.69 24.24 14.51
CA LEU A 114 -19.03 25.06 15.67
C LEU A 114 -20.48 25.52 15.59
N ASP A 115 -21.19 25.46 16.71
CA ASP A 115 -22.37 26.30 16.93
C ASP A 115 -21.89 27.68 17.42
N GLU A 116 -22.16 28.74 16.66
CA GLU A 116 -21.71 30.09 17.02
C GLU A 116 -22.42 30.65 18.27
N ALA A 117 -23.59 30.12 18.62
CA ALA A 117 -24.34 30.57 19.78
C ALA A 117 -23.80 29.97 21.10
N SER A 118 -23.43 28.69 21.10
CA SER A 118 -23.00 27.98 22.31
C SER A 118 -21.49 27.75 22.39
N GLY A 119 -20.77 27.82 21.26
CA GLY A 119 -19.35 27.46 21.19
C GLY A 119 -19.08 25.96 21.25
N ASP A 120 -20.12 25.14 21.09
CA ASP A 120 -20.02 23.68 21.10
C ASP A 120 -19.82 23.09 19.70
N CYS A 121 -19.26 21.87 19.65
CA CYS A 121 -19.20 21.11 18.41
C CYS A 121 -20.61 20.58 18.04
N ARG A 122 -21.07 20.87 16.83
CA ARG A 122 -22.39 20.44 16.32
C ARG A 122 -22.58 18.93 16.25
N LEU A 123 -21.50 18.14 16.24
CA LEU A 123 -21.56 16.68 16.11
C LEU A 123 -21.83 15.97 17.45
N ASN A 124 -21.28 16.46 18.56
CA ASN A 124 -21.41 15.81 19.88
C ASN A 124 -21.95 16.74 20.99
N GLY A 125 -22.18 18.02 20.70
CA GLY A 125 -22.67 19.02 21.65
C GLY A 125 -21.69 19.30 22.80
N GLN A 126 -20.41 19.00 22.64
CA GLN A 126 -19.37 19.26 23.64
C GLN A 126 -18.61 20.55 23.33
N PRO A 127 -18.05 21.23 24.34
CA PRO A 127 -17.32 22.48 24.15
C PRO A 127 -16.14 22.29 23.18
N CYS A 128 -16.10 23.12 22.15
CA CYS A 128 -15.05 23.08 21.13
C CYS A 128 -13.78 23.76 21.67
N ALA A 129 -13.05 23.06 22.54
CA ALA A 129 -11.74 23.51 22.95
C ALA A 129 -10.79 23.42 21.74
N ARG A 130 -10.50 24.55 21.09
CA ARG A 130 -9.26 24.66 20.32
C ARG A 130 -8.15 24.21 21.26
N GLN A 131 -7.49 23.10 20.96
CA GLN A 131 -6.34 22.71 21.74
C GLN A 131 -5.36 23.88 21.66
N LYS A 132 -5.16 24.59 22.78
CA LYS A 132 -3.91 25.32 22.97
C LYS A 132 -2.85 24.25 22.80
N SER A 133 -2.06 24.33 21.74
CA SER A 133 -0.86 23.52 21.57
C SER A 133 -0.16 23.54 22.92
N ALA A 134 -0.06 22.38 23.58
CA ALA A 134 0.55 22.31 24.88
C ALA A 134 1.97 22.87 24.75
N ASP A 135 2.24 24.00 25.40
CA ASP A 135 3.60 24.41 25.73
C ASP A 135 4.19 23.28 26.58
N ARG A 136 4.92 22.37 25.94
CA ARG A 136 5.88 21.51 26.60
C ARG A 136 7.09 22.37 26.97
N ASN A 137 6.95 23.26 27.94
CA ASN A 137 8.07 23.78 28.70
C ASN A 137 7.58 24.51 29.95
N GLY A 138 7.87 23.99 31.14
CA GLY A 138 7.76 24.77 32.37
C GLY A 138 7.14 24.10 33.60
N GLN A 139 7.24 22.78 33.81
CA GLN A 139 6.86 22.18 35.10
C GLN A 139 7.86 21.20 35.72
N ASP A 140 9.09 21.11 35.21
CA ASP A 140 10.13 20.23 35.79
C ASP A 140 11.24 20.99 36.56
N ALA A 141 11.12 22.30 36.79
CA ALA A 141 12.21 23.10 37.39
C ALA A 141 12.11 23.27 38.92
N GLU A 142 10.95 23.10 39.55
CA GLU A 142 10.80 23.42 41.00
C GLU A 142 11.02 22.24 41.95
N GLN A 143 11.19 21.00 41.45
CA GLN A 143 11.31 19.82 42.31
C GLN A 143 12.75 19.33 42.54
N SER A 144 13.73 19.88 41.82
CA SER A 144 15.16 19.52 41.95
C SER A 144 15.88 20.26 43.08
N MET A 145 15.35 21.38 43.58
CA MET A 145 16.07 22.22 44.54
C MET A 145 15.94 21.80 46.02
N SER A 146 15.07 20.82 46.33
CA SER A 146 14.90 20.33 47.71
C SER A 146 15.68 19.05 48.03
N ARG A 147 16.43 18.48 47.07
CA ARG A 147 17.18 17.21 47.27
C ARG A 147 18.72 17.38 47.27
N GLU A 148 19.24 18.59 47.09
CA GLU A 148 20.69 18.86 47.07
C GLU A 148 21.26 19.39 48.40
N GLN A 149 20.54 19.25 49.52
CA GLN A 149 21.09 19.50 50.86
C GLN A 149 21.31 18.20 51.63
N GLU A 150 22.18 17.33 51.14
CA GLU A 150 22.86 16.36 52.00
C GLU A 150 24.28 16.10 51.48
N THR A 151 25.25 16.60 52.23
CA THR A 151 26.70 16.56 51.96
C THR A 151 27.30 15.15 52.06
N PRO A 152 28.50 14.91 51.48
CA PRO A 152 28.97 13.57 51.13
C PRO A 152 29.84 12.92 52.23
N ALA A 153 29.72 11.60 52.38
CA ALA A 153 30.72 10.74 53.03
C ALA A 153 30.96 9.48 52.19
N GLN A 154 31.96 9.60 51.32
CA GLN A 154 33.12 8.72 51.15
C GLN A 154 33.00 7.17 51.13
N ILE A 155 33.90 6.59 50.32
CA ILE A 155 34.45 5.21 50.31
C ILE A 155 33.65 4.23 49.42
N SER A 156 34.21 3.43 48.52
CA SER A 156 35.52 3.32 47.87
C SER A 156 35.34 2.25 46.77
N SER A 157 36.20 2.31 45.78
CA SER A 157 36.37 1.39 44.66
C SER A 157 36.30 -0.11 45.00
N SER A 158 35.77 -0.91 44.08
CA SER A 158 36.37 -2.21 43.74
C SER A 158 36.08 -2.59 42.30
N ILE A 159 37.15 -2.48 41.52
CA ILE A 159 37.36 -3.06 40.20
C ILE A 159 37.32 -4.59 40.34
N HIS A 160 36.61 -5.28 39.46
CA HIS A 160 37.15 -6.50 38.85
C HIS A 160 36.43 -6.84 37.54
N SER A 161 37.23 -6.82 36.47
CA SER A 161 36.97 -7.40 35.16
C SER A 161 36.57 -8.87 35.26
N ASN A 162 35.71 -9.34 34.35
CA ASN A 162 35.94 -10.65 33.75
C ASN A 162 35.35 -10.77 32.35
N MET A 163 36.25 -11.00 31.40
CA MET A 163 36.01 -11.56 30.08
C MET A 163 35.67 -13.06 30.22
N SER A 164 34.68 -13.52 29.48
CA SER A 164 34.67 -14.80 28.77
C SER A 164 33.69 -14.69 27.61
#